data_AF-A0AAP6Y1L0-F1
#
_entry.id   AF-A0AAP6Y1L0-F1
#
_cell.length_a   1.000
_cell.length_b   1.000
_cell.length_c   1.000
_cell.angle_alpha   90.00
_cell.angle_beta   90.00
_cell.angle_gamma   90.00
#
_symmetry.space_group_name_H-M   'P 1'
#
loop_
_entity.id
_entity.type
_entity.pdbx_description
1 polymer ?
#
loop_
_entity_poly.entity_id
_entity_poly.type
_entity_poly.pdbx_seq_one_letter_code
_entity_poly.pdbx_strand_id
1 'polypeptide(L)'
;MSRCIFKDQTLGQYDFGLQQIEINNKGNGKSVEDIERIINTKNLNTLSNTELEIFKTYKHESTHLLDGTSTLWGMEYTCRMYNWFNDPTEAYLKVISLNDAEIQMHSKLLQNPNTAQNFFKLKYSLEHDEQCGVFVHIHYLNEYDGVIQSTPITMLSLLEGHAYSQEQLISCDLYEDDLVSSNLLVAHVNEDINSLSGSEYSCFLALINQLFPELKLRQKLLIMILISRFSLNAPIFFIGSFPEYILSHIFSGAPQELISALKMEMSRGMHRSTLCLALLLCLAMNSETTKRITNSTTLEEMEEVLLKIYQSKNKSIEDVKSSLLLQYKLEFELVSELLNEKGAYLAKKLADQFKDKNWYFDDLNTLELPDFFLSDGDKAEPSKRIDYDMEAHMDDKLEKVVNLESALKGLGVARQHLYPHVYHDWLNRIKSGETGTVYYPEASNGL
;
A
#
# COMPACT_ATOMS: atom_id res chain seq x y z
N MET A 1 -7.49 -8.90 -6.07
CA MET A 1 -8.18 -7.75 -5.44
C MET A 1 -9.44 -7.31 -6.18
N SER A 2 -9.98 -8.15 -7.04
CA SER A 2 -11.42 -8.40 -7.06
C SER A 2 -11.67 -9.73 -6.36
N ARG A 3 -12.68 -9.77 -5.50
CA ARG A 3 -13.44 -10.99 -5.29
C ARG A 3 -14.86 -10.61 -5.62
N CYS A 4 -15.30 -11.04 -6.79
CA CYS A 4 -16.71 -11.22 -7.07
C CYS A 4 -17.36 -11.97 -5.90
N ILE A 5 -18.34 -11.33 -5.28
CA ILE A 5 -19.43 -11.89 -4.47
C ILE A 5 -19.00 -12.44 -3.09
N PHE A 6 -19.52 -11.77 -2.06
CA PHE A 6 -19.33 -12.00 -0.63
C PHE A 6 -19.23 -13.47 -0.20
N LYS A 7 -18.36 -13.69 0.79
CA LYS A 7 -18.62 -14.64 1.87
C LYS A 7 -19.39 -13.88 2.96
N ASP A 8 -20.39 -14.51 3.57
CA ASP A 8 -21.37 -13.93 4.53
C ASP A 8 -20.79 -13.29 5.84
N GLN A 9 -19.50 -12.94 5.90
CA GLN A 9 -18.79 -12.50 7.12
C GLN A 9 -17.98 -11.21 7.00
N THR A 10 -17.87 -10.56 5.83
CA THR A 10 -17.14 -9.29 5.70
C THR A 10 -18.04 -8.08 6.01
N LEU A 11 -17.51 -7.10 6.77
CA LEU A 11 -18.24 -5.89 7.18
C LEU A 11 -18.29 -4.83 6.06
N GLY A 12 -17.30 -4.83 5.17
CA GLY A 12 -17.18 -3.96 4.01
C GLY A 12 -16.18 -4.53 3.00
N GLN A 13 -16.13 -3.91 1.83
CA GLN A 13 -15.17 -4.23 0.77
C GLN A 13 -15.00 -3.03 -0.19
N TYR A 14 -13.77 -2.82 -0.66
CA TYR A 14 -13.45 -1.96 -1.79
C TYR A 14 -13.09 -2.79 -3.03
N ASP A 15 -13.69 -2.46 -4.17
CA ASP A 15 -13.36 -3.04 -5.47
C ASP A 15 -12.45 -2.07 -6.25
N PHE A 16 -11.21 -2.49 -6.54
CA PHE A 16 -10.24 -1.67 -7.27
C PHE A 16 -10.62 -1.45 -8.75
N GLY A 17 -11.33 -2.40 -9.35
CA GLY A 17 -11.77 -2.35 -10.74
C GLY A 17 -12.90 -1.36 -10.96
N LEU A 18 -13.90 -1.44 -10.08
CA LEU A 18 -15.07 -0.56 -10.06
C LEU A 18 -14.83 0.76 -9.31
N GLN A 19 -13.75 0.87 -8.55
CA GLN A 19 -13.46 2.00 -7.66
C GLN A 19 -14.64 2.32 -6.74
N GLN A 20 -15.22 1.26 -6.16
CA GLN A 20 -16.50 1.29 -5.46
C GLN A 20 -16.36 0.64 -4.08
N ILE A 21 -16.99 1.27 -3.08
CA ILE A 21 -17.09 0.75 -1.72
C ILE A 21 -18.45 0.06 -1.57
N GLU A 22 -18.45 -1.06 -0.87
CA GLU A 22 -19.66 -1.72 -0.37
C GLU A 22 -19.60 -1.94 1.14
N ILE A 23 -20.71 -1.68 1.85
CA ILE A 23 -20.84 -1.90 3.29
C ILE A 23 -21.95 -2.93 3.59
N ASN A 24 -21.66 -3.91 4.44
CA ASN A 24 -22.60 -4.98 4.80
C ASN A 24 -23.62 -4.54 5.84
N ASN A 25 -24.61 -3.75 5.42
CA ASN A 25 -25.67 -3.27 6.29
C ASN A 25 -26.60 -4.40 6.80
N LYS A 26 -26.83 -5.46 6.02
CA LYS A 26 -27.65 -6.63 6.43
C LYS A 26 -27.01 -7.40 7.57
N GLY A 27 -25.71 -7.66 7.49
CA GLY A 27 -24.95 -8.32 8.55
C GLY A 27 -24.94 -7.53 9.85
N ASN A 28 -25.04 -6.20 9.76
CA ASN A 28 -25.10 -5.29 10.90
C ASN A 28 -26.53 -4.96 11.38
N GLY A 29 -27.56 -5.36 10.62
CA GLY A 29 -28.97 -5.04 10.93
C GLY A 29 -29.27 -3.53 10.92
N LYS A 30 -28.64 -2.76 10.02
CA LYS A 30 -28.81 -1.30 9.92
C LYS A 30 -29.50 -0.91 8.61
N SER A 31 -30.37 0.10 8.69
CA SER A 31 -31.00 0.74 7.52
C SER A 31 -30.02 1.66 6.79
N VAL A 32 -30.37 2.12 5.58
CA VAL A 32 -29.59 3.14 4.85
C VAL A 32 -29.44 4.40 5.71
N GLU A 33 -30.53 4.88 6.30
CA GLU A 33 -30.53 6.09 7.13
C GLU A 33 -29.65 5.93 8.38
N ASP A 34 -29.60 4.72 8.94
CA ASP A 34 -28.68 4.42 10.04
C ASP A 34 -27.22 4.51 9.59
N ILE A 35 -26.88 3.89 8.45
CA ILE A 35 -25.52 3.90 7.90
C ILE A 35 -25.08 5.34 7.62
N GLU A 36 -25.89 6.12 6.93
CA GLU A 36 -25.61 7.53 6.65
C GLU A 36 -25.43 8.35 7.93
N ARG A 37 -26.27 8.15 8.94
CA ARG A 37 -26.12 8.82 10.24
C ARG A 37 -24.79 8.45 10.90
N ILE A 38 -24.39 7.18 10.83
CA ILE A 38 -23.15 6.68 11.44
C ILE A 38 -21.94 7.30 10.75
N ILE A 39 -21.83 7.17 9.42
CA ILE A 39 -20.65 7.62 8.68
C ILE A 39 -20.50 9.15 8.64
N ASN A 40 -21.61 9.88 8.79
CA ASN A 40 -21.62 11.34 8.76
C ASN A 40 -21.59 12.00 10.15
N THR A 41 -21.44 11.21 11.22
CA THR A 41 -21.37 11.78 12.57
C THR A 41 -20.08 12.57 12.76
N LYS A 42 -20.18 13.72 13.42
CA LYS A 42 -19.01 14.51 13.85
C LYS A 42 -18.50 14.13 15.24
N ASN A 43 -19.31 13.41 16.01
CA ASN A 43 -18.97 13.04 17.38
C ASN A 43 -19.03 11.51 17.54
N LEU A 44 -17.86 10.89 17.39
CA LEU A 44 -17.71 9.43 17.47
C LEU A 44 -18.04 8.86 18.85
N ASN A 45 -17.93 9.65 19.93
CA ASN A 45 -18.32 9.23 21.28
C ASN A 45 -19.82 8.90 21.43
N THR A 46 -20.64 9.30 20.45
CA THR A 46 -22.08 9.02 20.47
C THR A 46 -22.44 7.69 19.81
N LEU A 47 -21.50 7.05 19.14
CA LEU A 47 -21.71 5.77 18.48
C LEU A 47 -21.63 4.63 19.50
N SER A 48 -22.51 3.65 19.38
CA SER A 48 -22.33 2.35 20.04
C SER A 48 -21.12 1.60 19.45
N ASN A 49 -20.61 0.59 20.16
CA ASN A 49 -19.46 -0.20 19.67
C ASN A 49 -19.68 -0.77 18.26
N THR A 50 -20.87 -1.32 17.98
CA THR A 50 -21.20 -1.82 16.63
C THR A 50 -21.20 -0.72 15.58
N GLU A 51 -21.68 0.47 15.92
CA GLU A 51 -21.71 1.61 15.00
C GLU A 51 -20.32 2.20 14.77
N LEU A 52 -19.46 2.17 15.79
CA LEU A 52 -18.06 2.54 15.66
C LEU A 52 -17.32 1.59 14.72
N GLU A 53 -17.57 0.27 14.80
CA GLU A 53 -16.99 -0.70 13.85
C GLU A 53 -17.45 -0.47 12.41
N ILE A 54 -18.71 -0.04 12.19
CA ILE A 54 -19.19 0.35 10.86
C ILE A 54 -18.45 1.60 10.36
N PHE A 55 -18.29 2.62 11.22
CA PHE A 55 -17.56 3.84 10.87
C PHE A 55 -16.09 3.53 10.52
N LYS A 56 -15.43 2.71 11.35
CA LYS A 56 -14.07 2.22 11.14
C LYS A 56 -13.94 1.47 9.82
N THR A 57 -14.87 0.54 9.54
CA THR A 57 -14.94 -0.18 8.25
C THR A 57 -15.04 0.79 7.08
N TYR A 58 -15.95 1.78 7.15
CA TYR A 58 -16.06 2.80 6.10
C TYR A 58 -14.78 3.62 5.90
N LYS A 59 -14.10 3.98 7.00
CA LYS A 59 -12.78 4.65 6.94
C LYS A 59 -11.73 3.76 6.27
N HIS A 60 -11.73 2.46 6.58
CA HIS A 60 -10.82 1.48 6.00
C HIS A 60 -10.99 1.42 4.47
N GLU A 61 -12.21 1.17 3.99
CA GLU A 61 -12.50 1.06 2.56
C GLU A 61 -12.31 2.40 1.83
N SER A 62 -12.64 3.52 2.48
CA SER A 62 -12.33 4.86 1.96
C SER A 62 -10.84 5.09 1.82
N THR A 63 -10.02 4.51 2.70
CA THR A 63 -8.56 4.59 2.59
C THR A 63 -8.08 3.83 1.35
N HIS A 64 -8.63 2.66 1.06
CA HIS A 64 -8.32 1.94 -0.18
C HIS A 64 -8.76 2.68 -1.44
N LEU A 65 -9.97 3.26 -1.44
CA LEU A 65 -10.43 4.12 -2.52
C LEU A 65 -9.43 5.24 -2.81
N LEU A 66 -9.03 5.96 -1.77
CA LEU A 66 -8.09 7.07 -1.89
C LEU A 66 -6.68 6.60 -2.29
N ASP A 67 -6.18 5.51 -1.73
CA ASP A 67 -4.90 4.94 -2.14
C ASP A 67 -4.92 4.53 -3.62
N GLY A 68 -6.03 3.95 -4.09
CA GLY A 68 -6.23 3.50 -5.47
C GLY A 68 -6.54 4.61 -6.47
N THR A 69 -6.88 5.82 -6.03
CA THR A 69 -7.32 6.91 -6.93
C THR A 69 -6.56 8.22 -6.80
N SER A 70 -6.01 8.54 -5.62
CA SER A 70 -5.44 9.86 -5.31
C SER A 70 -3.94 9.85 -4.99
N THR A 71 -3.30 8.67 -4.93
CA THR A 71 -1.84 8.55 -4.82
C THR A 71 -1.18 8.38 -6.18
N LEU A 72 0.10 8.71 -6.33
CA LEU A 72 0.81 8.52 -7.62
C LEU A 72 0.70 7.06 -8.11
N TRP A 73 0.86 6.08 -7.21
CA TRP A 73 0.66 4.67 -7.55
C TRP A 73 -0.78 4.36 -7.98
N GLY A 74 -1.77 4.84 -7.23
CA GLY A 74 -3.19 4.58 -7.53
C GLY A 74 -3.65 5.22 -8.84
N MET A 75 -3.22 6.45 -9.10
CA MET A 75 -3.50 7.15 -10.34
C MET A 75 -2.85 6.44 -11.54
N GLU A 76 -1.61 5.96 -11.39
CA GLU A 76 -0.93 5.15 -12.40
C GLU A 76 -1.65 3.82 -12.65
N TYR A 77 -2.01 3.10 -11.59
CA TYR A 77 -2.78 1.85 -11.68
C TYR A 77 -4.10 2.07 -12.41
N THR A 78 -4.84 3.12 -12.04
CA THR A 78 -6.08 3.52 -12.70
C THR A 78 -5.87 3.83 -14.18
N CYS A 79 -4.81 4.57 -14.54
CA CYS A 79 -4.51 4.86 -15.93
C CYS A 79 -4.24 3.59 -16.75
N ARG A 80 -3.50 2.63 -16.17
CA ARG A 80 -3.21 1.34 -16.83
C ARG A 80 -4.48 0.51 -16.99
N MET A 81 -5.36 0.51 -16.00
CA MET A 81 -6.67 -0.15 -16.06
C MET A 81 -7.57 0.44 -17.13
N TYR A 82 -7.64 1.77 -17.21
CA TYR A 82 -8.47 2.43 -18.21
C TYR A 82 -7.92 2.30 -19.63
N ASN A 83 -6.61 2.09 -19.82
CA ASN A 83 -6.09 1.70 -21.14
C ASN A 83 -6.73 0.40 -21.62
N TRP A 84 -6.79 -0.62 -20.76
CA TRP A 84 -7.46 -1.88 -21.08
C TRP A 84 -8.97 -1.71 -21.31
N PHE A 85 -9.63 -0.90 -20.49
CA PHE A 85 -11.07 -0.60 -20.65
C PHE A 85 -11.40 0.07 -21.98
N ASN A 86 -10.50 0.91 -22.48
CA ASN A 86 -10.70 1.65 -23.73
C ASN A 86 -10.25 0.82 -24.95
N ASP A 87 -9.22 -0.02 -24.81
CA ASP A 87 -8.68 -0.86 -25.88
C ASP A 87 -8.08 -2.16 -25.28
N PRO A 88 -8.81 -3.28 -25.24
CA PRO A 88 -8.35 -4.50 -24.58
C PRO A 88 -7.33 -5.26 -25.45
N THR A 89 -6.06 -4.86 -25.41
CA THR A 89 -4.95 -5.50 -26.13
C THR A 89 -4.00 -6.26 -25.20
N GLU A 90 -3.32 -7.28 -25.74
CA GLU A 90 -2.30 -8.04 -25.00
C GLU A 90 -1.20 -7.12 -24.44
N ALA A 91 -0.83 -6.06 -25.16
CA ALA A 91 0.15 -5.09 -24.70
C ALA A 91 -0.31 -4.35 -23.43
N TYR A 92 -1.56 -3.88 -23.39
CA TYR A 92 -2.10 -3.24 -22.20
C TYR A 92 -2.30 -4.22 -21.05
N LEU A 93 -2.69 -5.47 -21.35
CA LEU A 93 -2.79 -6.53 -20.35
C LEU A 93 -1.45 -6.78 -19.64
N LYS A 94 -0.34 -6.86 -20.40
CA LYS A 94 1.01 -7.02 -19.85
C LYS A 94 1.44 -5.82 -18.98
N VAL A 95 0.99 -4.62 -19.32
CA VAL A 95 1.33 -3.42 -18.54
C VAL A 95 0.57 -3.40 -17.20
N ILE A 96 -0.74 -3.67 -17.20
CA ILE A 96 -1.50 -3.72 -15.95
C ILE A 96 -1.13 -4.94 -15.09
N SER A 97 -0.74 -6.06 -15.70
CA SER A 97 -0.29 -7.25 -14.95
C SER A 97 0.94 -6.97 -14.11
N LEU A 98 1.75 -5.95 -14.41
CA LEU A 98 2.85 -5.53 -13.54
C LEU A 98 2.37 -5.13 -12.14
N ASN A 99 1.29 -4.32 -12.06
CA ASN A 99 0.73 -3.90 -10.77
C ASN A 99 -0.14 -4.99 -10.15
N ASP A 100 -0.95 -5.69 -10.95
CA ASP A 100 -1.77 -6.79 -10.42
C ASP A 100 -0.89 -7.91 -9.86
N ALA A 101 0.21 -8.27 -10.52
CA ALA A 101 1.16 -9.23 -9.97
C ALA A 101 1.75 -8.77 -8.63
N GLU A 102 2.01 -7.47 -8.43
CA GLU A 102 2.47 -6.96 -7.13
C GLU A 102 1.50 -7.17 -5.97
N ILE A 103 0.24 -7.43 -6.28
CA ILE A 103 -0.82 -7.76 -5.34
C ILE A 103 -0.96 -9.28 -5.24
N GLN A 104 -1.15 -9.95 -6.38
CA GLN A 104 -1.44 -11.39 -6.46
C GLN A 104 -0.26 -12.28 -6.08
N MET A 105 0.98 -11.75 -6.14
CA MET A 105 2.19 -12.39 -5.62
C MET A 105 1.98 -12.95 -4.22
N HIS A 106 1.11 -12.33 -3.41
CA HIS A 106 0.83 -12.77 -2.06
C HIS A 106 0.32 -14.21 -2.04
N SER A 107 -0.79 -14.47 -2.73
CA SER A 107 -1.43 -15.79 -2.75
C SER A 107 -0.52 -16.88 -3.34
N LYS A 108 0.39 -16.51 -4.24
CA LYS A 108 1.31 -17.45 -4.89
C LYS A 108 2.54 -17.78 -4.05
N LEU A 109 3.13 -16.77 -3.40
CA LEU A 109 4.41 -16.88 -2.69
C LEU A 109 4.25 -17.08 -1.19
N LEU A 110 3.01 -17.02 -0.68
CA LEU A 110 2.71 -17.35 0.71
C LEU A 110 3.11 -18.80 0.98
N GLN A 111 4.10 -18.97 1.85
CA GLN A 111 4.47 -20.27 2.37
C GLN A 111 3.67 -20.45 3.65
N ASN A 112 2.82 -21.48 3.69
CA ASN A 112 1.98 -21.80 4.84
C ASN A 112 2.60 -22.93 5.67
N PRO A 113 3.20 -22.66 6.84
CA PRO A 113 3.41 -23.63 7.89
C PRO A 113 2.58 -23.30 9.14
N ASN A 114 2.56 -24.29 10.03
CA ASN A 114 1.62 -24.55 11.12
C ASN A 114 0.99 -23.32 11.81
N THR A 115 -0.32 -23.11 11.60
CA THR A 115 -1.11 -21.98 12.14
C THR A 115 -1.31 -22.00 13.66
N ALA A 116 -0.81 -23.02 14.36
CA ALA A 116 -1.02 -23.23 15.79
C ALA A 116 0.12 -22.69 16.68
N GLN A 117 1.12 -22.01 16.11
CA GLN A 117 2.29 -21.55 16.86
C GLN A 117 2.37 -20.02 16.90
N ASN A 118 2.70 -19.47 18.07
CA ASN A 118 3.04 -18.06 18.22
C ASN A 118 4.46 -17.83 17.66
N PHE A 119 4.65 -16.72 16.95
CA PHE A 119 5.99 -16.28 16.58
C PHE A 119 6.63 -15.46 17.71
N PHE A 120 7.96 -15.46 17.72
CA PHE A 120 8.76 -14.68 18.67
C PHE A 120 9.63 -13.64 17.98
N LYS A 121 10.00 -13.89 16.73
CA LYS A 121 10.92 -13.05 15.99
C LYS A 121 10.56 -13.01 14.51
N LEU A 122 10.78 -11.86 13.91
CA LEU A 122 10.72 -11.62 12.49
C LEU A 122 12.14 -11.46 11.93
N LYS A 123 12.37 -12.10 10.79
CA LYS A 123 13.50 -11.82 9.90
C LYS A 123 12.95 -11.53 8.50
N TYR A 124 13.78 -11.01 7.62
CA TYR A 124 13.41 -10.81 6.23
C TYR A 124 14.56 -11.19 5.30
N SER A 125 14.22 -11.55 4.07
CA SER A 125 15.15 -11.98 3.01
C SER A 125 14.77 -11.31 1.68
N LEU A 126 15.75 -11.19 0.79
CA LEU A 126 15.50 -10.87 -0.62
C LEU A 126 15.64 -12.15 -1.43
N GLU A 127 14.55 -12.53 -2.11
CA GLU A 127 14.40 -13.79 -2.82
C GLU A 127 14.02 -13.55 -4.28
N HIS A 128 13.98 -14.61 -5.08
CA HIS A 128 13.65 -14.56 -6.50
C HIS A 128 12.74 -15.73 -6.89
N ASP A 129 11.66 -15.43 -7.60
CA ASP A 129 10.78 -16.38 -8.26
C ASP A 129 10.86 -16.17 -9.78
N GLU A 130 10.93 -17.24 -10.57
CA GLU A 130 11.13 -17.12 -12.03
C GLU A 130 10.01 -16.37 -12.76
N GLN A 131 8.80 -16.36 -12.20
CA GLN A 131 7.65 -15.70 -12.81
C GLN A 131 7.39 -14.32 -12.21
N CYS A 132 7.68 -14.13 -10.93
CA CYS A 132 7.43 -12.87 -10.23
C CYS A 132 8.67 -11.95 -10.14
N GLY A 133 9.86 -12.47 -10.38
CA GLY A 133 11.13 -11.76 -10.24
C GLY A 133 11.57 -11.67 -8.79
N VAL A 134 12.34 -10.63 -8.48
CA VAL A 134 12.79 -10.41 -7.09
C VAL A 134 11.64 -9.99 -6.19
N PHE A 135 11.64 -10.43 -4.94
CA PHE A 135 10.66 -10.05 -3.92
C PHE A 135 11.25 -10.17 -2.52
N VAL A 136 10.58 -9.55 -1.54
CA VAL A 136 11.00 -9.63 -0.13
C VAL A 136 10.09 -10.58 0.64
N HIS A 137 10.68 -11.46 1.43
CA HIS A 137 9.96 -12.36 2.33
C HIS A 137 10.11 -11.90 3.77
N ILE A 138 9.03 -11.85 4.56
CA ILE A 138 9.10 -11.78 6.02
C ILE A 138 8.95 -13.20 6.56
N HIS A 139 9.93 -13.64 7.34
CA HIS A 139 9.92 -14.92 8.03
C HIS A 139 9.51 -14.71 9.48
N TYR A 140 8.51 -15.47 9.91
CA TYR A 140 8.05 -15.63 11.28
C TYR A 140 8.80 -16.81 11.91
N LEU A 141 9.52 -16.55 12.99
CA LEU A 141 10.37 -17.53 13.67
C LEU A 141 9.82 -17.84 15.07
N ASN A 142 9.93 -19.11 15.46
CA ASN A 142 9.69 -19.54 16.84
C ASN A 142 10.87 -19.19 17.77
N GLU A 143 10.75 -19.55 19.05
CA GLU A 143 11.77 -19.31 20.08
C GLU A 143 13.14 -19.96 19.79
N TYR A 144 13.18 -20.98 18.92
CA TYR A 144 14.39 -21.71 18.52
C TYR A 144 14.93 -21.29 17.16
N ASP A 145 14.57 -20.09 16.67
CA ASP A 145 14.92 -19.57 15.34
C ASP A 145 14.41 -20.44 14.15
N GLY A 146 13.46 -21.35 14.38
CA GLY A 146 12.83 -22.13 13.32
C GLY A 146 11.74 -21.31 12.60
N VAL A 147 11.76 -21.29 11.27
CA VAL A 147 10.73 -20.60 10.47
C VAL A 147 9.41 -21.35 10.56
N ILE A 148 8.39 -20.68 11.10
CA ILE A 148 7.03 -21.21 11.24
C ILE A 148 6.07 -20.66 10.20
N GLN A 149 6.38 -19.52 9.57
CA GLN A 149 5.69 -18.99 8.40
C GLN A 149 6.57 -18.02 7.63
N SER A 150 6.35 -17.91 6.32
CA SER A 150 6.96 -16.87 5.51
C SER A 150 5.90 -16.18 4.66
N THR A 151 5.77 -14.86 4.82
CA THR A 151 4.78 -14.03 4.12
C THR A 151 5.47 -13.02 3.18
N PRO A 152 5.18 -13.03 1.86
CA PRO A 152 5.80 -12.09 0.93
C PRO A 152 5.29 -10.66 1.17
N ILE A 153 6.17 -9.67 1.10
CA ILE A 153 5.80 -8.25 1.16
C ILE A 153 5.30 -7.80 -0.21
N THR A 154 4.02 -7.46 -0.28
CA THR A 154 3.30 -7.12 -1.51
C THR A 154 2.65 -5.75 -1.42
N MET A 155 2.10 -5.26 -2.53
CA MET A 155 1.28 -4.05 -2.48
C MET A 155 0.05 -4.24 -1.60
N LEU A 156 -0.49 -5.46 -1.53
CA LEU A 156 -1.58 -5.80 -0.62
C LEU A 156 -1.17 -5.55 0.85
N SER A 157 -0.01 -6.05 1.26
CA SER A 157 0.52 -5.81 2.62
C SER A 157 0.70 -4.32 2.95
N LEU A 158 1.06 -3.50 1.96
CA LEU A 158 1.20 -2.05 2.14
C LEU A 158 -0.18 -1.39 2.30
N LEU A 159 -1.10 -1.66 1.37
CA LEU A 159 -2.43 -1.04 1.33
C LEU A 159 -3.25 -1.40 2.56
N GLU A 160 -3.27 -2.68 2.93
CA GLU A 160 -3.96 -3.19 4.12
C GLU A 160 -3.36 -2.66 5.41
N GLY A 161 -2.03 -2.68 5.53
CA GLY A 161 -1.35 -2.13 6.70
C GLY A 161 -1.61 -0.63 6.87
N HIS A 162 -1.77 0.11 5.77
CA HIS A 162 -2.13 1.52 5.80
C HIS A 162 -3.60 1.74 6.21
N ALA A 163 -4.56 1.05 5.56
CA ALA A 163 -5.98 1.16 5.86
C ALA A 163 -6.31 0.72 7.29
N TYR A 164 -5.74 -0.40 7.74
CA TYR A 164 -5.87 -0.87 9.11
C TYR A 164 -5.25 0.11 10.12
N SER A 165 -4.12 0.75 9.78
CA SER A 165 -3.53 1.76 10.68
C SER A 165 -4.38 3.01 10.81
N GLN A 166 -4.99 3.46 9.71
CA GLN A 166 -5.95 4.56 9.69
C GLN A 166 -7.21 4.23 10.52
N GLU A 167 -7.69 3.00 10.41
CA GLU A 167 -8.81 2.47 11.15
C GLU A 167 -8.55 2.46 12.67
N GLN A 168 -7.45 1.86 13.12
CA GLN A 168 -7.14 1.76 14.54
C GLN A 168 -6.73 3.09 15.17
N LEU A 169 -6.27 4.06 14.37
CA LEU A 169 -5.96 5.40 14.86
C LEU A 169 -7.22 6.12 15.37
N ILE A 170 -8.38 5.89 14.75
CA ILE A 170 -9.68 6.39 15.24
C ILE A 170 -9.91 5.93 16.69
N SER A 171 -9.76 4.64 16.95
CA SER A 171 -9.92 4.06 18.29
C SER A 171 -8.89 4.62 19.27
N CYS A 172 -7.65 4.83 18.84
CA CYS A 172 -6.61 5.42 19.69
C CYS A 172 -6.97 6.83 20.15
N ASP A 173 -7.45 7.67 19.23
CA ASP A 173 -7.82 9.05 19.53
C ASP A 173 -9.12 9.13 20.35
N LEU A 174 -10.05 8.19 20.16
CA LEU A 174 -11.29 8.11 20.95
C LEU A 174 -11.04 7.69 22.41
N TYR A 175 -10.10 6.76 22.62
CA TYR A 175 -9.81 6.17 23.93
C TYR A 175 -8.59 6.80 24.62
N GLU A 176 -8.09 7.94 24.15
CA GLU A 176 -6.85 8.57 24.67
C GLU A 176 -6.93 8.81 26.20
N ASP A 177 -8.09 9.25 26.69
CA ASP A 177 -8.36 9.52 28.10
C ASP A 177 -8.95 8.33 28.88
N ASP A 178 -9.27 7.21 28.21
CA ASP A 178 -9.82 5.99 28.83
C ASP A 178 -8.76 4.87 28.85
N LEU A 179 -8.09 4.75 30.00
CA LEU A 179 -7.05 3.75 30.23
C LEU A 179 -7.54 2.30 30.01
N VAL A 180 -8.80 1.98 30.35
CA VAL A 180 -9.31 0.61 30.21
C VAL A 180 -9.53 0.29 28.74
N SER A 181 -10.25 1.15 28.03
CA SER A 181 -10.51 0.97 26.60
C SER A 181 -9.22 1.02 25.77
N SER A 182 -8.28 1.88 26.13
CA SER A 182 -6.95 1.94 25.52
C SER A 182 -6.17 0.63 25.69
N ASN A 183 -6.17 0.05 26.90
CA ASN A 183 -5.50 -1.24 27.14
C ASN A 183 -6.16 -2.40 26.39
N LEU A 184 -7.49 -2.41 26.30
CA LEU A 184 -8.24 -3.41 25.54
C LEU A 184 -7.94 -3.31 24.03
N LEU A 185 -7.89 -2.10 23.48
CA LEU A 185 -7.49 -1.86 22.10
C LEU A 185 -6.06 -2.37 21.84
N VAL A 186 -5.11 -2.06 22.71
CA VAL A 186 -3.72 -2.54 22.58
C VAL A 186 -3.65 -4.06 22.62
N ALA A 187 -4.41 -4.71 23.50
CA ALA A 187 -4.48 -6.17 23.56
C ALA A 187 -5.03 -6.75 22.26
N HIS A 188 -6.17 -6.23 21.77
CA HIS A 188 -6.81 -6.68 20.54
C HIS A 188 -5.89 -6.52 19.32
N VAL A 189 -5.29 -5.33 19.13
CA VAL A 189 -4.39 -5.09 18.00
C VAL A 189 -3.15 -5.99 18.08
N ASN A 190 -2.64 -6.29 19.27
CA ASN A 190 -1.54 -7.24 19.42
C ASN A 190 -1.96 -8.68 19.10
N GLU A 191 -3.19 -9.09 19.41
CA GLU A 191 -3.71 -10.40 18.99
C GLU A 191 -3.75 -10.50 17.46
N ASP A 192 -4.26 -9.48 16.77
CA ASP A 192 -4.30 -9.45 15.30
C ASP A 192 -2.91 -9.45 14.67
N ILE A 193 -1.98 -8.69 15.24
CA ILE A 193 -0.58 -8.65 14.79
C ILE A 193 0.12 -10.00 15.00
N ASN A 194 -0.18 -10.69 16.09
CA ASN A 194 0.42 -11.99 16.40
C ASN A 194 -0.24 -13.16 15.64
N SER A 195 -1.38 -12.91 14.99
CA SER A 195 -2.11 -13.90 14.22
C SER A 195 -1.42 -14.18 12.88
N LEU A 196 -0.93 -15.42 12.70
CA LEU A 196 -0.31 -15.87 11.46
C LEU A 196 -1.29 -15.87 10.28
N SER A 197 -2.59 -16.11 10.52
CA SER A 197 -3.62 -16.07 9.48
C SER A 197 -3.87 -14.67 8.95
N GLY A 198 -3.59 -13.63 9.74
CA GLY A 198 -3.68 -12.22 9.35
C GLY A 198 -2.35 -11.62 8.90
N SER A 199 -1.29 -12.42 8.77
CA SER A 199 0.07 -11.92 8.48
C SER A 199 0.17 -11.08 7.20
N GLU A 200 -0.70 -11.31 6.22
CA GLU A 200 -0.83 -10.50 5.01
C GLU A 200 -1.09 -9.02 5.33
N TYR A 201 -1.99 -8.79 6.28
CA TYR A 201 -2.51 -7.49 6.71
C TYR A 201 -1.64 -6.87 7.81
N SER A 202 -0.97 -7.71 8.62
CA SER A 202 -0.30 -7.26 9.84
C SER A 202 1.23 -7.28 9.78
N CYS A 203 1.88 -7.80 8.73
CA CYS A 203 3.33 -8.03 8.73
C CYS A 203 4.17 -6.76 8.98
N PHE A 204 3.77 -5.61 8.44
CA PHE A 204 4.48 -4.35 8.70
C PHE A 204 4.32 -3.90 10.15
N LEU A 205 3.11 -4.01 10.71
CA LEU A 205 2.87 -3.66 12.11
C LEU A 205 3.57 -4.63 13.07
N ALA A 206 3.65 -5.91 12.71
CA ALA A 206 4.44 -6.91 13.44
C ALA A 206 5.92 -6.51 13.47
N LEU A 207 6.47 -6.09 12.32
CA LEU A 207 7.84 -5.61 12.23
C LEU A 207 8.06 -4.30 12.99
N ILE A 208 7.13 -3.34 12.91
CA ILE A 208 7.17 -2.09 13.70
C ILE A 208 7.15 -2.40 15.20
N ASN A 209 6.32 -3.35 15.64
CA ASN A 209 6.28 -3.81 17.03
C ASN A 209 7.64 -4.34 17.50
N GLN A 210 8.34 -5.09 16.65
CA GLN A 210 9.67 -5.62 16.97
C GLN A 210 10.77 -4.54 16.96
N LEU A 211 10.72 -3.61 15.99
CA LEU A 211 11.72 -2.56 15.83
C LEU A 211 11.57 -1.42 16.87
N PHE A 212 10.33 -1.18 17.32
CA PHE A 212 9.99 -0.09 18.23
C PHE A 212 9.15 -0.58 19.42
N PRO A 213 9.67 -1.52 20.25
CA PRO A 213 8.89 -2.13 21.33
C PRO A 213 8.38 -1.10 22.36
N GLU A 214 9.17 -0.04 22.60
CA GLU A 214 8.90 1.00 23.60
C GLU A 214 7.85 2.04 23.15
N LEU A 215 7.47 2.05 21.88
CA LEU A 215 6.48 3.00 21.37
C LEU A 215 5.06 2.55 21.69
N LYS A 216 4.21 3.52 22.06
CA LYS A 216 2.76 3.34 22.20
C LYS A 216 2.16 2.96 20.84
N LEU A 217 1.04 2.24 20.88
CA LEU A 217 0.31 1.81 19.68
C LEU A 217 0.09 2.96 18.70
N ARG A 218 -0.43 4.10 19.17
CA ARG A 218 -0.66 5.29 18.35
C ARG A 218 0.56 5.69 17.50
N GLN A 219 1.75 5.74 18.10
CA GLN A 219 2.97 6.12 17.38
C GLN A 219 3.38 5.07 16.34
N LYS A 220 3.15 3.78 16.64
CA LYS A 220 3.42 2.68 15.70
C LYS A 220 2.50 2.74 14.48
N LEU A 221 1.22 3.07 14.68
CA LEU A 221 0.26 3.30 13.60
C LEU A 221 0.67 4.51 12.75
N LEU A 222 1.10 5.61 13.37
CA LEU A 222 1.60 6.79 12.64
C LEU A 222 2.85 6.49 11.80
N ILE A 223 3.77 5.66 12.30
CA ILE A 223 4.92 5.18 11.52
C ILE A 223 4.42 4.46 10.26
N MET A 224 3.48 3.52 10.41
CA MET A 224 2.93 2.76 9.28
C MET A 224 2.23 3.67 8.25
N ILE A 225 1.43 4.63 8.72
CA ILE A 225 0.77 5.62 7.86
C ILE A 225 1.78 6.43 7.07
N LEU A 226 2.81 6.97 7.73
CA LEU A 226 3.85 7.78 7.09
C LEU A 226 4.58 7.01 5.99
N ILE A 227 5.13 5.84 6.31
CA ILE A 227 5.93 5.08 5.35
C ILE A 227 5.09 4.59 4.16
N SER A 228 3.81 4.27 4.39
CA SER A 228 2.89 3.84 3.35
C SER A 228 2.57 4.98 2.40
N ARG A 229 2.14 6.14 2.93
CA ARG A 229 1.84 7.33 2.13
C ARG A 229 3.05 7.87 1.39
N PHE A 230 4.22 7.87 2.04
CA PHE A 230 5.48 8.23 1.38
C PHE A 230 5.75 7.26 0.21
N SER A 231 5.62 5.96 0.42
CA SER A 231 5.89 4.96 -0.62
C SER A 231 4.90 5.01 -1.78
N LEU A 232 3.62 5.31 -1.52
CA LEU A 232 2.57 5.44 -2.53
C LEU A 232 2.64 6.75 -3.33
N ASN A 233 3.18 7.82 -2.72
CA ASN A 233 3.33 9.14 -3.35
C ASN A 233 4.76 9.48 -3.77
N ALA A 234 5.73 8.60 -3.55
CA ALA A 234 7.09 8.82 -4.02
C ALA A 234 7.10 8.88 -5.56
N PRO A 235 7.67 9.95 -6.16
CA PRO A 235 7.84 10.06 -7.61
C PRO A 235 8.82 9.02 -8.14
N ILE A 236 8.66 8.58 -9.38
CA ILE A 236 9.45 7.50 -9.99
C ILE A 236 10.97 7.75 -9.91
N PHE A 237 11.40 8.98 -10.21
CA PHE A 237 12.81 9.37 -10.16
C PHE A 237 13.35 9.41 -8.73
N PHE A 238 12.48 9.73 -7.77
CA PHE A 238 12.86 9.74 -6.36
C PHE A 238 13.08 8.30 -5.86
N ILE A 239 12.17 7.37 -6.19
CA ILE A 239 12.35 5.93 -5.93
C ILE A 239 13.63 5.42 -6.59
N GLY A 240 13.85 5.76 -7.86
CA GLY A 240 15.06 5.40 -8.60
C GLY A 240 16.34 6.01 -8.05
N SER A 241 16.26 7.06 -7.22
CA SER A 241 17.42 7.65 -6.55
C SER A 241 17.75 7.01 -5.19
N PHE A 242 16.96 6.05 -4.71
CA PHE A 242 17.18 5.40 -3.41
C PHE A 242 18.61 4.81 -3.32
N PRO A 243 19.40 5.10 -2.27
CA PRO A 243 20.81 4.73 -2.26
C PRO A 243 21.05 3.21 -2.24
N GLU A 244 21.81 2.71 -3.21
CA GLU A 244 22.09 1.27 -3.35
C GLU A 244 22.84 0.70 -2.13
N TYR A 245 23.76 1.47 -1.53
CA TYR A 245 24.50 1.02 -0.35
C TYR A 245 23.59 0.71 0.84
N ILE A 246 22.42 1.36 0.92
CA ILE A 246 21.42 1.07 1.95
C ILE A 246 20.72 -0.25 1.64
N LEU A 247 20.32 -0.48 0.39
CA LEU A 247 19.76 -1.77 -0.03
C LEU A 247 20.75 -2.91 0.22
N SER A 248 22.03 -2.71 -0.10
CA SER A 248 23.09 -3.69 0.19
C SER A 248 23.30 -3.93 1.69
N HIS A 249 23.06 -2.93 2.53
CA HIS A 249 23.13 -3.10 3.98
C HIS A 249 21.94 -3.89 4.51
N ILE A 250 20.72 -3.48 4.12
CA ILE A 250 19.46 -4.12 4.49
C ILE A 250 19.46 -5.60 4.07
N PHE A 251 19.86 -5.89 2.84
CA PHE A 251 19.87 -7.23 2.26
C PHE A 251 21.28 -7.83 2.15
N SER A 252 22.14 -7.54 3.12
CA SER A 252 23.55 -8.00 3.10
C SER A 252 23.74 -9.52 3.01
N GLY A 253 22.73 -10.30 3.38
CA GLY A 253 22.72 -11.77 3.23
C GLY A 253 22.31 -12.28 1.85
N ALA A 254 21.83 -11.41 0.95
CA ALA A 254 21.36 -11.80 -0.38
C ALA A 254 22.48 -11.72 -1.44
N PRO A 255 22.39 -12.50 -2.53
CA PRO A 255 23.28 -12.35 -3.68
C PRO A 255 23.21 -10.93 -4.27
N GLN A 256 24.37 -10.39 -4.68
CA GLN A 256 24.46 -9.03 -5.24
C GLN A 256 23.64 -8.83 -6.51
N GLU A 257 23.42 -9.91 -7.28
CA GLU A 257 22.55 -9.87 -8.45
C GLU A 257 21.09 -9.55 -8.09
N LEU A 258 20.60 -10.09 -6.97
CA LEU A 258 19.24 -9.80 -6.50
C LEU A 258 19.11 -8.36 -6.03
N ILE A 259 20.13 -7.82 -5.34
CA ILE A 259 20.16 -6.42 -4.92
C ILE A 259 20.18 -5.50 -6.15
N SER A 260 20.94 -5.87 -7.18
CA SER A 260 21.02 -5.11 -8.44
C SER A 260 19.68 -5.14 -9.19
N ALA A 261 19.04 -6.31 -9.24
CA ALA A 261 17.71 -6.45 -9.82
C ALA A 261 16.67 -5.61 -9.09
N LEU A 262 16.63 -5.67 -7.75
CA LEU A 262 15.74 -4.83 -6.94
C LEU A 262 15.99 -3.35 -7.22
N LYS A 263 17.25 -2.92 -7.27
CA LYS A 263 17.61 -1.53 -7.54
C LYS A 263 17.11 -1.06 -8.92
N MET A 264 17.23 -1.92 -9.93
CA MET A 264 16.78 -1.62 -11.28
C MET A 264 15.25 -1.60 -11.39
N GLU A 265 14.54 -2.53 -10.73
CA GLU A 265 13.08 -2.53 -10.66
C GLU A 265 12.54 -1.29 -9.91
N MET A 266 13.14 -0.92 -8.78
CA MET A 266 12.82 0.34 -8.08
C MET A 266 13.04 1.56 -8.98
N SER A 267 14.08 1.53 -9.84
CA SER A 267 14.35 2.60 -10.81
C SER A 267 13.32 2.70 -11.93
N ARG A 268 12.48 1.67 -12.11
CA ARG A 268 11.31 1.67 -13.00
C ARG A 268 10.01 2.06 -12.28
N GLY A 269 10.07 2.49 -11.01
CA GLY A 269 8.90 2.88 -10.22
C GLY A 269 8.12 1.72 -9.62
N MET A 270 8.65 0.49 -9.72
CA MET A 270 8.06 -0.71 -9.13
C MET A 270 8.53 -0.88 -7.67
N HIS A 271 8.04 -1.91 -6.98
CA HIS A 271 8.48 -2.30 -5.64
C HIS A 271 8.20 -1.29 -4.52
N ARG A 272 7.06 -0.59 -4.58
CA ARG A 272 6.67 0.36 -3.50
C ARG A 272 6.52 -0.32 -2.14
N SER A 273 6.09 -1.57 -2.10
CA SER A 273 6.06 -2.38 -0.87
C SER A 273 7.46 -2.62 -0.28
N THR A 274 8.47 -2.84 -1.12
CA THR A 274 9.87 -2.96 -0.69
C THR A 274 10.45 -1.61 -0.26
N LEU A 275 10.10 -0.52 -0.95
CA LEU A 275 10.45 0.83 -0.51
C LEU A 275 9.91 1.12 0.89
N CYS A 276 8.66 0.75 1.17
CA CYS A 276 8.03 0.88 2.48
C CYS A 276 8.84 0.15 3.58
N LEU A 277 9.26 -1.09 3.33
CA LEU A 277 10.16 -1.80 4.24
C LEU A 277 11.50 -1.07 4.42
N ALA A 278 12.13 -0.65 3.33
CA ALA A 278 13.43 0.00 3.39
C ALA A 278 13.38 1.31 4.19
N LEU A 279 12.33 2.11 4.02
CA LEU A 279 12.08 3.33 4.79
C LEU A 279 11.85 3.04 6.27
N LEU A 280 11.08 2.00 6.60
CA LEU A 280 10.88 1.55 7.99
C LEU A 280 12.21 1.19 8.66
N LEU A 281 13.05 0.41 7.97
CA LEU A 281 14.35 0.00 8.48
C LEU A 281 15.30 1.20 8.64
N CYS A 282 15.31 2.14 7.70
CA CYS A 282 16.07 3.38 7.85
C CYS A 282 15.62 4.21 9.05
N LEU A 283 14.30 4.30 9.30
CA LEU A 283 13.76 4.99 10.47
C LEU A 283 14.21 4.30 11.76
N ALA A 284 14.17 2.96 11.80
CA ALA A 284 14.62 2.16 12.94
C ALA A 284 16.13 2.32 13.20
N MET A 285 16.97 2.19 12.17
CA MET A 285 18.42 2.40 12.27
C MET A 285 18.78 3.81 12.78
N ASN A 286 18.07 4.83 12.30
CA ASN A 286 18.24 6.19 12.80
C ASN A 286 17.80 6.31 14.26
N SER A 287 16.69 5.68 14.65
CA SER A 287 16.20 5.67 16.03
C SER A 287 17.18 4.99 16.99
N GLU A 288 17.74 3.84 16.61
CA GLU A 288 18.76 3.13 17.41
C GLU A 288 19.99 4.01 17.65
N THR A 289 20.41 4.77 16.64
CA THR A 289 21.60 5.63 16.70
C THR A 289 21.35 6.91 17.48
N THR A 290 20.18 7.52 17.32
CA THR A 290 19.92 8.90 17.81
C THR A 290 18.95 8.98 18.99
N LYS A 291 18.18 7.92 19.24
CA LYS A 291 17.05 7.85 20.20
C LYS A 291 16.01 8.96 20.04
N ARG A 292 15.85 9.48 18.81
CA ARG A 292 14.97 10.63 18.53
C ARG A 292 13.52 10.26 18.25
N ILE A 293 13.21 9.03 17.85
CA ILE A 293 11.83 8.61 17.57
C ILE A 293 11.21 8.18 18.89
N THR A 294 10.25 8.96 19.38
CA THR A 294 9.54 8.76 20.64
C THR A 294 8.03 8.90 20.43
N ASN A 295 7.24 8.73 21.49
CA ASN A 295 5.77 8.86 21.45
C ASN A 295 5.26 10.28 21.15
N SER A 296 6.14 11.29 21.13
CA SER A 296 5.80 12.67 20.81
C SER A 296 6.36 13.13 19.46
N THR A 297 7.04 12.24 18.72
CA THR A 297 7.65 12.61 17.43
C THR A 297 6.58 12.79 16.37
N THR A 298 6.58 13.95 15.70
CA THR A 298 5.56 14.26 14.69
C THR A 298 5.82 13.54 13.37
N LEU A 299 4.82 13.51 12.48
CA LEU A 299 4.96 12.95 11.14
C LEU A 299 6.03 13.70 10.34
N GLU A 300 6.09 15.03 10.46
CA GLU A 300 7.09 15.89 9.82
C GLU A 300 8.51 15.58 10.28
N GLU A 301 8.71 15.38 11.59
CA GLU A 301 10.02 15.03 12.14
C GLU A 301 10.50 13.66 11.65
N MET A 302 9.58 12.69 11.54
CA MET A 302 9.88 11.38 10.96
C MET A 302 10.16 11.47 9.45
N GLU A 303 9.39 12.29 8.73
CA GLU A 303 9.60 12.55 7.30
C GLU A 303 11.00 13.14 7.06
N GLU A 304 11.44 14.12 7.85
CA GLU A 304 12.79 14.67 7.75
C GLU A 304 13.88 13.60 7.91
N VAL A 305 13.65 12.58 8.75
CA VAL A 305 14.57 11.44 8.88
C VAL A 305 14.62 10.63 7.58
N LEU A 306 13.47 10.40 6.94
CA LEU A 306 13.42 9.71 5.65
C LEU A 306 14.10 10.54 4.54
N LEU A 307 13.92 11.86 4.53
CA LEU A 307 14.55 12.73 3.53
C LEU A 307 16.08 12.77 3.65
N LYS A 308 16.63 12.61 4.86
CA LYS A 308 18.09 12.53 5.07
C LYS A 308 18.73 11.36 4.33
N ILE A 309 17.97 10.30 4.01
CA ILE A 309 18.45 9.17 3.20
C ILE A 309 18.93 9.65 1.82
N TYR A 310 18.27 10.65 1.25
CA TYR A 310 18.52 11.17 -0.08
C TYR A 310 19.48 12.36 -0.08
N GLN A 311 19.97 12.76 1.09
CA GLN A 311 20.86 13.90 1.24
C GLN A 311 22.28 13.54 0.77
N SER A 312 22.76 14.24 -0.26
CA SER A 312 24.17 14.19 -0.66
C SER A 312 24.99 15.24 0.09
N LYS A 313 26.33 15.06 0.16
CA LYS A 313 27.24 15.95 0.92
C LYS A 313 27.10 17.45 0.61
N ASN A 314 26.62 17.80 -0.59
CA ASN A 314 26.52 19.17 -1.07
C ASN A 314 25.07 19.69 -1.11
N LYS A 315 24.09 18.93 -0.62
CA LYS A 315 22.67 19.32 -0.59
C LYS A 315 22.19 19.45 0.84
N SER A 316 21.47 20.52 1.14
CA SER A 316 20.70 20.63 2.37
C SER A 316 19.47 19.71 2.33
N ILE A 317 18.84 19.46 3.48
CA ILE A 317 17.55 18.73 3.53
C ILE A 317 16.47 19.50 2.78
N GLU A 318 16.48 20.84 2.85
CA GLU A 318 15.53 21.68 2.12
C GLU A 318 15.68 21.57 0.60
N ASP A 319 16.91 21.37 0.11
CA ASP A 319 17.13 21.10 -1.32
C ASP A 319 16.52 19.75 -1.74
N VAL A 320 16.64 18.73 -0.88
CA VAL A 320 16.03 17.41 -1.11
C VAL A 320 14.51 17.52 -1.11
N LYS A 321 13.94 18.17 -0.09
CA LYS A 321 12.50 18.40 0.05
C LYS A 321 11.93 19.17 -1.14
N SER A 322 12.61 20.24 -1.56
CA SER A 322 12.21 21.02 -2.74
C SER A 322 12.27 20.20 -4.02
N SER A 323 13.29 19.35 -4.19
CA SER A 323 13.41 18.48 -5.35
C SER A 323 12.31 17.42 -5.41
N LEU A 324 12.00 16.79 -4.27
CA LEU A 324 10.91 15.84 -4.12
C LEU A 324 9.56 16.48 -4.45
N LEU A 325 9.26 17.64 -3.86
CA LEU A 325 8.00 18.36 -4.11
C LEU A 325 7.87 18.77 -5.58
N LEU A 326 8.96 19.21 -6.22
CA LEU A 326 8.95 19.53 -7.65
C LEU A 326 8.65 18.30 -8.51
N GLN A 327 9.34 17.19 -8.24
CA GLN A 327 9.12 15.93 -8.98
C GLN A 327 7.69 15.41 -8.78
N TYR A 328 7.20 15.43 -7.54
CA TYR A 328 5.83 15.05 -7.20
C TYR A 328 4.82 15.88 -7.98
N LYS A 329 4.95 17.22 -7.98
CA LYS A 329 4.02 18.09 -8.70
C LYS A 329 4.00 17.81 -10.20
N LEU A 330 5.17 17.65 -10.82
CA LEU A 330 5.27 17.35 -12.26
C LEU A 330 4.63 16.00 -12.61
N GLU A 331 4.93 14.96 -11.84
CA GLU A 331 4.37 13.62 -12.06
C GLU A 331 2.87 13.59 -11.78
N PHE A 332 2.42 14.23 -10.70
CA PHE A 332 1.02 14.32 -10.33
C PHE A 332 0.19 15.04 -11.42
N GLU A 333 0.67 16.17 -11.93
CA GLU A 333 -0.01 16.91 -13.00
C GLU A 333 -0.10 16.07 -14.27
N LEU A 334 1.00 15.43 -14.68
CA LEU A 334 1.03 14.55 -15.84
C LEU A 334 0.01 13.39 -15.71
N VAL A 335 0.01 12.70 -14.57
CA VAL A 335 -0.89 11.54 -14.39
C VAL A 335 -2.35 11.99 -14.21
N SER A 336 -2.61 13.14 -13.57
CA SER A 336 -3.98 13.70 -13.46
C SER A 336 -4.55 14.07 -14.83
N GLU A 337 -3.73 14.61 -15.73
CA GLU A 337 -4.12 14.84 -17.12
C GLU A 337 -4.42 13.53 -17.86
N LEU A 338 -3.58 12.50 -17.68
CA LEU A 338 -3.82 11.17 -18.25
C LEU A 338 -5.12 10.51 -17.76
N LEU A 339 -5.49 10.69 -16.49
CA LEU A 339 -6.78 10.22 -15.98
C LEU A 339 -7.94 10.88 -16.73
N ASN A 340 -7.84 12.19 -17.00
CA ASN A 340 -8.85 12.92 -17.77
C ASN A 340 -8.96 12.39 -19.21
N GLU A 341 -7.82 12.23 -19.89
CA GLU A 341 -7.76 11.75 -21.27
C GLU A 341 -8.35 10.36 -21.44
N LYS A 342 -8.18 9.49 -20.44
CA LYS A 342 -8.68 8.12 -20.45
C LYS A 342 -10.14 7.99 -20.01
N GLY A 343 -10.78 9.07 -19.55
CA GLY A 343 -12.14 9.06 -19.03
C GLY A 343 -12.27 8.52 -17.61
N ALA A 344 -11.19 8.48 -16.83
CA ALA A 344 -11.18 8.07 -15.42
C ALA A 344 -11.61 9.23 -14.51
N TYR A 345 -12.80 9.77 -14.75
CA TYR A 345 -13.27 11.01 -14.14
C TYR A 345 -13.45 10.94 -12.62
N LEU A 346 -13.89 9.80 -12.07
CA LEU A 346 -14.01 9.61 -10.61
C LEU A 346 -12.64 9.74 -9.94
N ALA A 347 -11.67 8.96 -10.41
CA ALA A 347 -10.31 8.99 -9.89
C ALA A 347 -9.68 10.37 -10.02
N LYS A 348 -9.90 11.06 -11.16
CA LYS A 348 -9.44 12.43 -11.33
C LYS A 348 -10.02 13.38 -10.28
N LYS A 349 -11.34 13.36 -10.08
CA LYS A 349 -12.01 14.23 -9.10
C LYS A 349 -11.51 13.96 -7.68
N LEU A 350 -11.25 12.69 -7.33
CA LEU A 350 -10.65 12.33 -6.05
C LEU A 350 -9.21 12.82 -5.94
N ALA A 351 -8.37 12.59 -6.96
CA ALA A 351 -6.99 13.05 -6.99
C ALA A 351 -6.88 14.57 -6.85
N ASP A 352 -7.67 15.34 -7.61
CA ASP A 352 -7.59 16.81 -7.61
C ASP A 352 -7.85 17.43 -6.21
N GLN A 353 -8.59 16.73 -5.34
CA GLN A 353 -8.78 17.17 -3.95
C GLN A 353 -7.53 17.04 -3.07
N PHE A 354 -6.52 16.30 -3.51
CA PHE A 354 -5.21 16.15 -2.84
C PHE A 354 -4.15 17.10 -3.40
N LYS A 355 -4.48 17.89 -4.43
CA LYS A 355 -3.59 18.92 -4.94
C LYS A 355 -3.23 19.89 -3.81
N ASP A 356 -1.92 20.11 -3.64
CA ASP A 356 -1.33 20.97 -2.61
C ASP A 356 -1.59 20.58 -1.14
N LYS A 357 -2.14 19.39 -0.87
CA LYS A 357 -2.23 18.84 0.49
C LYS A 357 -0.95 18.08 0.87
N ASN A 358 -0.69 17.96 2.17
CA ASN A 358 0.34 17.04 2.66
C ASN A 358 -0.04 15.60 2.28
N TRP A 359 0.93 14.80 1.88
CA TRP A 359 0.69 13.42 1.44
C TRP A 359 0.20 12.45 2.53
N TYR A 360 0.27 12.83 3.80
CA TYR A 360 -0.30 12.08 4.94
C TYR A 360 -1.64 12.67 5.40
N PHE A 361 -2.28 13.50 4.58
CA PHE A 361 -3.63 14.00 4.82
C PHE A 361 -4.67 12.89 4.82
N ASP A 362 -5.58 12.90 5.79
CA ASP A 362 -6.54 11.82 6.02
C ASP A 362 -7.94 12.25 6.52
N ASP A 363 -8.24 13.55 6.59
CA ASP A 363 -9.54 14.02 7.08
C ASP A 363 -10.66 13.81 6.06
N LEU A 364 -11.38 12.69 6.17
CA LEU A 364 -12.50 12.36 5.29
C LEU A 364 -13.65 13.38 5.34
N ASN A 365 -13.84 14.10 6.46
CA ASN A 365 -14.93 15.09 6.59
C ASN A 365 -14.72 16.34 5.72
N THR A 366 -13.49 16.50 5.21
CA THR A 366 -13.14 17.62 4.33
C THR A 366 -13.21 17.25 2.86
N LEU A 367 -13.21 15.96 2.54
CA LEU A 367 -13.22 15.43 1.18
C LEU A 367 -14.65 15.23 0.68
N GLU A 368 -14.84 15.43 -0.62
CA GLU A 368 -16.00 14.98 -1.37
C GLU A 368 -15.77 13.52 -1.80
N LEU A 369 -16.63 12.60 -1.34
CA LEU A 369 -16.54 11.17 -1.60
C LEU A 369 -17.72 10.70 -2.46
N PRO A 370 -17.55 9.63 -3.25
CA PRO A 370 -18.66 9.00 -3.99
C PRO A 370 -19.68 8.37 -3.07
N ASP A 371 -20.89 8.25 -3.61
CA ASP A 371 -21.88 7.35 -3.04
C ASP A 371 -21.30 5.93 -2.99
N PHE A 372 -21.76 5.14 -2.03
CA PHE A 372 -21.35 3.76 -1.88
C PHE A 372 -22.58 2.87 -1.76
N PHE A 373 -22.39 1.60 -2.07
CA PHE A 373 -23.47 0.64 -2.06
C PHE A 373 -23.51 -0.12 -0.74
N LEU A 374 -24.69 -0.63 -0.41
CA LEU A 374 -24.93 -1.52 0.70
C LEU A 374 -25.20 -2.94 0.19
N SER A 375 -25.10 -3.93 1.07
CA SER A 375 -25.31 -5.35 0.72
C SER A 375 -26.75 -5.74 0.32
N ASP A 376 -27.73 -4.85 0.45
CA ASP A 376 -29.05 -4.96 -0.19
C ASP A 376 -29.11 -4.39 -1.60
N GLY A 377 -28.07 -3.69 -2.05
CA GLY A 377 -28.04 -2.93 -3.29
C GLY A 377 -28.54 -1.49 -3.12
N ASP A 378 -28.94 -1.08 -1.91
CA ASP A 378 -29.28 0.32 -1.67
C ASP A 378 -28.02 1.19 -1.70
N LYS A 379 -28.22 2.48 -1.96
CA LYS A 379 -27.15 3.48 -2.03
C LYS A 379 -27.17 4.36 -0.79
N ALA A 380 -26.00 4.62 -0.22
CA ALA A 380 -25.82 5.52 0.90
C ALA A 380 -24.91 6.69 0.52
N GLU A 381 -25.20 7.87 1.08
CA GLU A 381 -24.53 9.13 0.73
C GLU A 381 -23.60 9.64 1.83
N PRO A 382 -22.34 10.01 1.50
CA PRO A 382 -21.46 10.73 2.41
C PRO A 382 -21.89 12.20 2.55
N SER A 383 -21.53 12.83 3.68
CA SER A 383 -21.93 14.20 4.02
C SER A 383 -21.49 15.24 3.02
N LYS A 384 -20.32 15.02 2.40
CA LYS A 384 -19.81 15.77 1.27
C LYS A 384 -19.74 14.80 0.11
N ARG A 385 -20.73 14.91 -0.76
CA ARG A 385 -20.90 14.04 -1.90
C ARG A 385 -20.22 14.65 -3.12
N ILE A 386 -19.47 13.83 -3.83
CA ILE A 386 -18.99 14.15 -5.17
C ILE A 386 -20.18 14.06 -6.14
N ASP A 387 -20.33 15.07 -7.02
CA ASP A 387 -21.30 15.00 -8.10
C ASP A 387 -20.80 14.00 -9.17
N TYR A 388 -21.14 12.72 -8.98
CA TYR A 388 -20.76 11.60 -9.83
C TYR A 388 -21.78 10.47 -9.71
N ASP A 389 -22.26 9.97 -10.85
CA ASP A 389 -23.26 8.91 -10.91
C ASP A 389 -22.58 7.53 -10.77
N MET A 390 -22.62 6.97 -9.56
CA MET A 390 -22.02 5.67 -9.26
C MET A 390 -22.79 4.49 -9.84
N GLU A 391 -24.10 4.63 -10.07
CA GLU A 391 -24.90 3.57 -10.72
C GLU A 391 -24.52 3.47 -12.20
N ALA A 392 -24.50 4.61 -12.90
CA ALA A 392 -24.05 4.66 -14.29
C ALA A 392 -22.57 4.24 -14.45
N HIS A 393 -21.73 4.54 -13.46
CA HIS A 393 -20.35 4.06 -13.42
C HIS A 393 -20.27 2.55 -13.35
N MET A 394 -20.99 1.94 -12.40
CA MET A 394 -21.03 0.48 -12.25
C MET A 394 -21.54 -0.18 -13.53
N ASP A 395 -22.61 0.33 -14.13
CA ASP A 395 -23.17 -0.17 -15.39
C ASP A 395 -22.17 -0.10 -16.55
N ASP A 396 -21.40 1.00 -16.69
CA ASP A 396 -20.39 1.14 -17.77
C ASP A 396 -19.13 0.30 -17.54
N LYS A 397 -18.76 0.02 -16.28
CA LYS A 397 -17.47 -0.61 -15.95
C LYS A 397 -17.58 -2.10 -15.64
N LEU A 398 -18.71 -2.61 -15.17
CA LEU A 398 -18.83 -3.98 -14.69
C LEU A 398 -18.35 -5.03 -15.70
N GLU A 399 -18.82 -4.97 -16.95
CA GLU A 399 -18.38 -5.92 -17.98
C GLU A 399 -16.87 -5.81 -18.27
N LYS A 400 -16.34 -4.59 -18.29
CA LYS A 400 -14.91 -4.33 -18.56
C LYS A 400 -14.03 -4.87 -17.44
N VAL A 401 -14.46 -4.71 -16.18
CA VAL A 401 -13.80 -5.25 -14.98
C VAL A 401 -13.81 -6.78 -15.02
N VAL A 402 -14.96 -7.41 -15.23
CA VAL A 402 -15.07 -8.88 -15.33
C VAL A 402 -14.18 -9.44 -16.44
N ASN A 403 -14.13 -8.76 -17.60
CA ASN A 403 -13.27 -9.16 -18.72
C ASN A 403 -11.78 -9.02 -18.39
N LEU A 404 -11.38 -7.93 -17.73
CA LEU A 404 -10.01 -7.72 -17.26
C LEU A 404 -9.58 -8.82 -16.28
N GLU A 405 -10.41 -9.12 -15.28
CA GLU A 405 -10.11 -10.15 -14.28
C GLU A 405 -9.95 -11.53 -14.89
N SER A 406 -10.84 -11.88 -15.83
CA SER A 406 -10.74 -13.13 -16.59
C SER A 406 -9.44 -13.21 -17.38
N ALA A 407 -9.05 -12.11 -18.05
CA ALA A 407 -7.81 -12.04 -18.82
C ALA A 407 -6.55 -12.13 -17.92
N LEU A 408 -6.51 -11.41 -16.80
CA LEU A 408 -5.43 -11.47 -15.81
C LEU A 408 -5.30 -12.88 -15.22
N LYS A 409 -6.43 -13.52 -14.89
CA LYS A 409 -6.44 -14.91 -14.41
C LYS A 409 -5.89 -15.88 -15.47
N GLY A 410 -6.14 -15.62 -16.75
CA GLY A 410 -5.59 -16.38 -17.88
C GLY A 410 -4.06 -16.26 -18.01
N LEU A 411 -3.49 -15.08 -17.70
CA LEU A 411 -2.03 -14.89 -17.67
C LEU A 411 -1.37 -15.56 -16.45
N GLY A 412 -2.12 -15.69 -15.35
CA GLY A 412 -1.59 -16.16 -14.08
C GLY A 412 -0.80 -15.08 -13.32
N VAL A 413 -0.23 -15.45 -12.17
CA VAL A 413 0.53 -14.52 -11.33
C VAL A 413 1.97 -14.43 -11.82
N ALA A 414 2.19 -13.50 -12.74
CA ALA A 414 3.50 -13.26 -13.30
C ALA A 414 3.75 -11.78 -13.62
N ARG A 415 4.96 -11.34 -13.34
CA ARG A 415 5.42 -9.97 -13.53
C ARG A 415 6.55 -9.98 -14.55
N GLN A 416 6.43 -9.19 -15.62
CA GLN A 416 7.49 -9.12 -16.63
C GLN A 416 8.74 -8.46 -16.03
N HIS A 417 9.86 -9.19 -16.02
CA HIS A 417 11.13 -8.74 -15.47
C HIS A 417 12.31 -9.31 -16.23
N LEU A 418 13.47 -8.64 -16.15
CA LEU A 418 14.74 -9.21 -16.60
C LEU A 418 15.31 -10.12 -15.52
N TYR A 419 16.03 -11.16 -15.91
CA TYR A 419 16.69 -12.02 -14.94
C TYR A 419 17.77 -11.27 -14.14
N PRO A 420 18.03 -11.65 -12.87
CA PRO A 420 18.95 -10.91 -12.01
C PRO A 420 20.35 -10.70 -12.57
N HIS A 421 20.89 -11.71 -13.27
CA HIS A 421 22.20 -11.62 -13.91
C HIS A 421 22.26 -10.55 -15.00
N VAL A 422 21.16 -10.33 -15.75
CA VAL A 422 21.06 -9.28 -16.77
C VAL A 422 21.07 -7.91 -16.11
N TYR A 423 20.25 -7.73 -15.07
CA TYR A 423 20.22 -6.47 -14.32
C TYR A 423 21.56 -6.14 -13.68
N HIS A 424 22.23 -7.14 -13.11
CA HIS A 424 23.55 -6.96 -12.50
C HIS A 424 24.60 -6.51 -13.51
N ASP A 425 24.67 -7.18 -14.66
CA ASP A 425 25.61 -6.81 -15.72
C ASP A 425 25.31 -5.41 -16.27
N TRP A 426 24.04 -5.08 -16.53
CA TRP A 426 23.64 -3.73 -16.95
C TRP A 426 24.06 -2.66 -15.95
N LEU A 427 23.78 -2.87 -14.67
CA LEU A 427 24.12 -1.90 -13.62
C LEU A 427 25.64 -1.71 -13.51
N ASN A 428 26.42 -2.78 -13.61
CA ASN A 428 27.89 -2.71 -13.59
C ASN A 428 28.45 -1.98 -14.81
N ARG A 429 27.89 -2.20 -16.00
CA ARG A 429 28.26 -1.50 -17.24
C ARG A 429 27.95 -0.01 -17.18
N ILE A 430 26.77 0.36 -16.66
CA ILE A 430 26.40 1.75 -16.43
C ILE A 430 27.41 2.42 -15.48
N LYS A 431 27.78 1.73 -14.39
CA LYS A 431 28.76 2.24 -13.41
C LYS A 431 30.17 2.35 -13.97
N SER A 432 30.59 1.43 -14.84
CA SER A 432 31.90 1.47 -15.48
C SER A 432 31.99 2.47 -16.63
N GLY A 433 30.87 3.09 -17.02
CA GLY A 433 30.79 4.00 -18.16
C GLY A 433 30.96 3.29 -19.50
N GLU A 434 30.72 1.99 -19.55
CA GLU A 434 30.78 1.22 -20.80
C GLU A 434 29.68 1.67 -21.75
N THR A 435 30.01 1.79 -23.04
CA THR A 435 29.09 2.19 -24.10
C THR A 435 29.00 1.08 -25.14
N GLY A 436 27.79 0.76 -25.60
CA GLY A 436 27.55 -0.29 -26.60
C GLY A 436 26.28 -1.08 -26.37
N THR A 437 25.95 -1.98 -27.30
CA THR A 437 24.81 -2.89 -27.20
C THR A 437 25.29 -4.29 -26.86
N VAL A 438 24.70 -4.87 -25.81
CA VAL A 438 24.98 -6.25 -25.39
C VAL A 438 23.71 -7.06 -25.60
N TYR A 439 23.86 -8.19 -26.27
CA TYR A 439 22.75 -9.11 -26.50
C TYR A 439 22.73 -10.17 -25.41
N TYR A 440 21.59 -10.29 -24.72
CA TYR A 440 21.34 -11.33 -23.72
C TYR A 440 20.35 -12.32 -24.34
N PRO A 441 20.78 -13.52 -24.77
CA PRO A 441 19.84 -14.58 -25.09
C PRO A 441 19.06 -14.92 -23.82
N GLU A 442 17.73 -15.04 -23.92
CA GLU A 442 16.84 -15.34 -22.77
C GLU A 442 16.90 -14.28 -21.64
N ALA A 443 16.86 -13.00 -21.99
CA ALA A 443 17.05 -11.89 -21.04
C ALA A 443 15.95 -11.74 -19.96
N SER A 444 14.79 -12.36 -20.16
CA SER A 444 13.58 -12.12 -19.38
C SER A 444 12.74 -13.38 -19.29
N ASN A 445 11.78 -13.39 -18.37
CA ASN A 445 10.78 -14.46 -18.27
C ASN A 445 9.81 -14.56 -19.47
N GLY A 446 9.95 -13.72 -20.49
CA GLY A 446 9.38 -13.94 -21.82
C GLY A 446 7.85 -13.84 -21.89
N LEU A 447 7.21 -13.31 -20.85
CA LEU A 447 5.79 -13.03 -20.81
C LEU A 447 5.43 -11.81 -21.66
#